data_AF-A0A0R1LPD2-F1
#
_entry.id   AF-A0A0R1LPD2-F1
#
_cell.length_a   1.000
_cell.length_b   1.000
_cell.length_c   1.000
_cell.angle_alpha   90.00
_cell.angle_beta   90.00
_cell.angle_gamma   90.00
#
_symmetry.space_group_name_H-M   'P 1'
#
loop_
_entity.id
_entity.type
_entity.pdbx_description
1 polymer ?
#
loop_
_entity_poly.entity_id
_entity_poly.type
_entity_poly.pdbx_seq_one_letter_code
_entity_poly.pdbx_strand_id
1 'polypeptide(L)'
;MLFREPTLTELIATYTNLLRNSRLFLKDTHQIEVVFQLTDFANNHKIEVRNGQLKQASQLRIRKGVAAISVTYHGTQLKTYHGFDITDQRFKPKYFVGWVGNQKMTKDHFINHLDDELKHIVQPTANCVIFPGLFV
;
A
#
# COMPACT_ATOMS: atom_id res chain seq x y z
N MET A 1 -12.68 0.33 20.81
CA MET A 1 -11.52 -0.52 20.49
C MET A 1 -10.30 0.37 20.36
N LEU A 2 -9.29 0.22 21.23
CA LEU A 2 -8.01 0.92 21.09
C LEU A 2 -7.27 0.30 19.91
N PHE A 3 -7.35 0.92 18.73
CA PHE A 3 -6.51 0.56 17.60
C PHE A 3 -5.07 0.89 17.98
N ARG A 4 -4.32 -0.12 18.45
CA ARG A 4 -2.89 0.01 18.69
C ARG A 4 -2.20 0.24 17.35
N GLU A 5 -1.27 1.18 17.29
CA GLU A 5 -0.49 1.44 16.09
C GLU A 5 0.23 0.17 15.63
N PRO A 6 0.32 -0.08 14.30
CA PRO A 6 0.92 -1.30 13.79
C PRO A 6 2.42 -1.35 14.10
N THR A 7 2.92 -2.56 14.32
CA THR A 7 4.34 -2.89 14.21
C THR A 7 4.78 -2.91 12.76
N LEU A 8 6.11 -2.91 12.53
CA LEU A 8 6.66 -3.08 11.18
C LEU A 8 6.17 -4.38 10.53
N THR A 9 6.13 -5.48 11.29
CA THR A 9 5.67 -6.78 10.80
C THR A 9 4.22 -6.73 10.32
N GLU A 10 3.33 -6.14 11.12
CA GLU A 10 1.91 -5.98 10.75
C GLU A 10 1.75 -5.10 9.51
N LEU A 11 2.48 -3.97 9.47
CA LEU A 11 2.45 -3.05 8.33
C LEU A 11 2.90 -3.75 7.04
N ILE A 12 4.05 -4.41 7.07
CA ILE A 12 4.59 -5.15 5.91
C ILE A 12 3.65 -6.28 5.49
N ALA A 13 3.02 -6.98 6.43
CA ALA A 13 2.06 -8.03 6.13
C ALA A 13 0.84 -7.47 5.36
N THR A 14 0.31 -6.32 5.77
CA THR A 14 -0.80 -5.65 5.07
C THR A 14 -0.45 -5.37 3.60
N TYR A 15 0.70 -4.75 3.33
CA TYR A 15 1.08 -4.40 1.97
C TYR A 15 1.54 -5.61 1.13
N THR A 16 2.10 -6.63 1.77
CA THR A 16 2.40 -7.90 1.09
C THR A 16 1.10 -8.61 0.67
N ASN A 17 0.07 -8.59 1.51
CA ASN A 17 -1.25 -9.11 1.17
C ASN A 17 -1.89 -8.31 0.03
N LEU A 18 -1.77 -6.99 0.04
CA LEU A 18 -2.26 -6.14 -1.05
C LEU A 18 -1.59 -6.50 -2.39
N LEU A 19 -0.26 -6.68 -2.40
CA LEU A 19 0.50 -7.11 -3.59
C LEU A 19 0.10 -8.52 -4.06
N ARG A 20 -0.18 -9.43 -3.12
CA ARG A 20 -0.69 -10.76 -3.47
C ARG A 20 -2.07 -10.67 -4.12
N ASN A 21 -2.97 -9.88 -3.54
CA ASN A 21 -4.32 -9.69 -4.05
C ASN A 21 -4.29 -9.04 -5.44
N SER A 22 -3.40 -8.06 -5.68
CA SER A 22 -3.28 -7.47 -7.02
C SER A 22 -2.88 -8.50 -8.06
N ARG A 23 -2.02 -9.46 -7.73
CA ARG A 23 -1.61 -10.55 -8.64
C ARG A 23 -2.70 -11.58 -8.90
N LEU A 24 -3.63 -11.75 -7.96
CA LEU A 24 -4.73 -12.69 -8.07
C LEU A 24 -5.89 -12.11 -8.88
N PHE A 25 -6.20 -10.82 -8.69
CA PHE A 25 -7.43 -10.21 -9.17
C PHE A 25 -7.23 -9.18 -10.28
N LEU A 26 -6.02 -8.67 -10.52
CA LEU A 26 -5.76 -7.69 -11.58
C LEU A 26 -4.98 -8.33 -12.71
N LYS A 27 -5.18 -7.82 -13.93
CA LYS A 27 -4.36 -8.18 -15.10
C LYS A 27 -2.89 -7.89 -14.80
N ASP A 28 -1.97 -8.66 -15.38
CA ASP A 28 -0.51 -8.51 -15.15
C ASP A 28 -0.01 -7.07 -15.41
N THR A 29 -0.54 -6.41 -16.44
CA THR A 29 -0.21 -5.01 -16.78
C THR A 29 -0.76 -3.96 -15.82
N HIS A 30 -1.63 -4.37 -14.88
CA HIS A 30 -2.34 -3.52 -13.94
C HIS A 30 -2.05 -3.87 -12.47
N GLN A 31 -1.07 -4.74 -12.22
CA GLN A 31 -0.66 -5.06 -10.85
C GLN A 31 -0.08 -3.82 -10.16
N ILE A 32 -0.01 -3.86 -8.83
CA ILE A 32 0.53 -2.75 -8.06
C ILE A 32 2.04 -2.90 -7.86
N GLU A 33 2.72 -1.77 -7.76
CA GLU A 33 4.06 -1.69 -7.18
C GLU A 33 3.96 -1.08 -5.79
N VAL A 34 4.62 -1.70 -4.82
CA VAL A 34 4.75 -1.18 -3.46
C VAL A 34 6.22 -0.89 -3.18
N VAL A 35 6.52 0.35 -2.80
CA VAL A 35 7.84 0.80 -2.36
C VAL A 35 7.77 1.20 -0.90
N PHE A 36 8.59 0.57 -0.06
CA PHE A 36 8.75 0.94 1.34
C PHE A 36 10.09 1.63 1.53
N GLN A 37 10.04 2.84 2.08
CA GLN A 37 11.19 3.65 2.45
C GLN A 37 11.21 3.85 3.96
N LEU A 38 12.39 3.81 4.54
CA LEU A 38 12.57 3.78 5.98
C LEU A 38 13.88 4.48 6.33
N THR A 39 13.82 5.39 7.30
CA THR A 39 14.98 6.06 7.86
C THR A 39 15.01 5.78 9.35
N ASP A 40 16.02 5.05 9.81
CA ASP A 40 16.30 4.79 11.22
C ASP A 40 17.16 5.91 11.80
N PHE A 41 16.64 6.62 12.79
CA PHE A 41 17.36 7.74 13.41
C PHE A 41 18.41 7.29 14.42
N ALA A 42 18.32 6.07 14.97
CA ALA A 42 19.30 5.58 15.92
C ALA A 42 20.62 5.20 15.22
N ASN A 43 20.53 4.63 14.02
CA ASN A 43 21.68 4.14 13.27
C ASN A 43 22.00 5.00 12.03
N ASN A 44 21.25 6.08 11.78
CA ASN A 44 21.37 6.93 10.60
C ASN A 44 21.37 6.14 9.27
N HIS A 45 20.55 5.09 9.21
CA HIS A 45 20.46 4.20 8.05
C HIS A 45 19.18 4.45 7.27
N LYS A 46 19.29 4.41 5.94
CA LYS A 46 18.15 4.49 5.02
C LYS A 46 17.99 3.16 4.30
N ILE A 47 16.77 2.67 4.26
CA ILE A 47 16.39 1.41 3.63
C ILE A 47 15.26 1.70 2.65
N GLU A 48 15.41 1.25 1.41
CA GLU A 48 14.34 1.21 0.42
C GLU A 48 14.21 -0.22 -0.07
N VAL A 49 12.99 -0.76 -0.03
CA VAL A 49 12.68 -2.09 -0.56
C VAL A 49 11.42 -2.03 -1.42
N ARG A 50 11.34 -2.94 -2.39
CA ARG A 50 10.23 -2.97 -3.35
C ARG A 50 9.60 -4.35 -3.43
N ASN A 51 8.27 -4.40 -3.56
CA ASN A 51 7.50 -5.61 -3.87
C ASN A 51 7.92 -6.84 -3.04
N GLY A 52 8.56 -7.84 -3.67
CA GLY A 52 8.96 -9.09 -3.01
C GLY A 52 9.99 -8.91 -1.88
N GLN A 53 10.75 -7.82 -1.88
CA GLN A 53 11.72 -7.50 -0.83
C GLN A 53 11.06 -6.97 0.44
N LEU A 54 9.77 -6.61 0.41
CA LEU A 54 9.04 -6.15 1.60
C LEU A 54 9.15 -7.15 2.76
N LYS A 55 9.07 -8.45 2.46
CA LYS A 55 9.17 -9.52 3.47
C LYS A 55 10.52 -9.52 4.20
N GLN A 56 11.59 -9.05 3.57
CA GLN A 56 12.90 -8.95 4.23
C GLN A 56 12.92 -7.77 5.22
N ALA A 57 12.22 -6.69 4.92
CA ALA A 57 12.14 -5.52 5.79
C ALA A 57 11.38 -5.77 7.10
N SER A 58 10.49 -6.77 7.19
CA SER A 58 9.76 -7.08 8.44
C SER A 58 10.66 -7.58 9.57
N GLN A 59 11.89 -8.01 9.26
CA GLN A 59 12.85 -8.51 10.25
C GLN A 59 13.65 -7.38 10.91
N LEU A 60 13.53 -6.15 10.41
CA LEU A 60 14.26 -5.00 10.94
C LEU A 60 13.73 -4.60 12.31
N ARG A 61 14.65 -4.32 13.24
CA ARG A 61 14.32 -3.86 14.60
C ARG A 61 14.60 -2.38 14.71
N ILE A 62 13.57 -1.55 14.50
CA ILE A 62 13.69 -0.08 14.50
C ILE A 62 12.83 0.50 15.60
N ARG A 63 13.45 1.29 16.48
CA ARG A 63 12.76 1.90 17.62
C ARG A 63 12.28 3.33 17.34
N LYS A 64 13.03 4.09 16.53
CA LYS A 64 12.74 5.50 16.24
C LYS A 64 13.17 5.87 14.82
N GLY A 65 12.31 6.59 14.10
CA GLY A 65 12.58 6.92 12.70
C GLY A 65 11.35 7.43 11.98
N VAL A 66 11.43 7.45 10.65
CA VAL A 66 10.30 7.73 9.77
C VAL A 66 10.23 6.69 8.67
N ALA A 67 9.02 6.39 8.22
CA ALA A 67 8.78 5.47 7.12
C ALA A 67 7.78 6.06 6.13
N ALA A 68 7.87 5.63 4.88
CA ALA A 68 6.90 5.94 3.85
C ALA A 68 6.61 4.69 3.03
N ILE A 69 5.34 4.47 2.70
CA ILE A 69 4.92 3.44 1.75
C ILE A 69 4.26 4.13 0.57
N SER A 70 4.76 3.83 -0.62
CA SER A 70 4.18 4.28 -1.88
C SER A 70 3.53 3.09 -2.56
N VAL A 71 2.31 3.27 -3.08
CA VAL A 71 1.65 2.26 -3.91
C VAL A 71 1.31 2.89 -5.26
N THR A 72 1.80 2.29 -6.33
CA THR A 72 1.50 2.68 -7.71
C THR A 72 0.61 1.61 -8.35
N TYR A 73 -0.51 2.00 -8.95
CA TYR A 73 -1.39 1.07 -9.65
C TYR A 73 -1.08 1.14 -11.15
N HIS A 74 -0.35 0.15 -11.69
CA HIS A 74 0.03 0.19 -13.09
C HIS A 74 -1.18 0.16 -14.03
N GLY A 75 -1.01 0.70 -15.24
CA GLY A 75 -2.10 0.86 -16.21
C GLY A 75 -3.15 1.91 -15.83
N THR A 76 -3.03 2.56 -14.67
CA THR A 76 -3.86 3.70 -14.27
C THR A 76 -3.00 4.90 -13.95
N GLN A 77 -3.63 6.03 -13.62
CA GLN A 77 -2.93 7.22 -13.12
C GLN A 77 -2.90 7.29 -11.58
N LEU A 78 -3.24 6.20 -10.89
CA LEU A 78 -3.40 6.20 -9.44
C LEU A 78 -2.10 5.92 -8.70
N LYS A 79 -1.81 6.77 -7.71
CA LYS A 79 -0.67 6.58 -6.80
C LYS A 79 -1.02 7.03 -5.39
N THR A 80 -0.53 6.31 -4.39
CA THR A 80 -0.67 6.70 -2.98
C THR A 80 0.68 6.81 -2.30
N TYR A 81 0.72 7.67 -1.29
CA TYR A 81 1.83 7.86 -0.38
C TYR A 81 1.30 7.90 1.05
N HIS A 82 1.82 7.02 1.90
CA HIS A 82 1.48 6.94 3.31
C HIS A 82 2.75 7.10 4.14
N GLY A 83 2.85 8.20 4.90
CA GLY A 83 3.96 8.47 5.80
C GLY A 83 3.66 8.08 7.25
N PHE A 84 4.68 7.61 7.96
CA PHE A 84 4.61 7.15 9.34
C PHE A 84 5.76 7.73 10.17
N ASP A 85 5.46 8.14 11.39
CA ASP A 85 6.47 8.34 12.43
C ASP A 85 6.65 7.04 13.21
N ILE A 86 7.89 6.66 13.50
CA ILE A 86 8.20 5.43 14.25
C ILE A 86 8.59 5.84 15.66
N THR A 87 7.85 5.35 16.65
CA THR A 87 8.16 5.53 18.07
C THR A 87 7.90 4.23 18.81
N ASP A 88 8.87 3.76 19.59
CA ASP A 88 8.82 2.48 20.31
C ASP A 88 8.39 1.29 19.42
N GLN A 89 8.99 1.21 18.23
CA GLN A 89 8.72 0.14 17.23
C GLN A 89 7.29 0.15 16.66
N ARG A 90 6.52 1.22 16.92
CA ARG A 90 5.16 1.40 16.44
C ARG A 90 5.12 2.47 15.36
N PHE A 91 4.34 2.22 14.32
CA PHE A 91 4.24 3.05 13.12
C PHE A 91 2.97 3.89 13.21
N LYS A 92 3.14 5.12 13.66
CA LYS A 92 2.03 6.07 13.80
C LYS A 92 1.79 6.77 12.46
N PRO A 93 0.58 6.71 11.88
CA PRO A 93 0.26 7.44 10.66
C PRO A 93 0.50 8.93 10.82
N LYS A 94 1.22 9.53 9.86
CA LYS A 94 1.54 10.96 9.84
C LYS A 94 0.76 11.70 8.78
N TYR A 95 0.75 11.16 7.56
CA TYR A 95 -0.01 11.71 6.45
C TYR A 95 -0.34 10.64 5.42
N PHE A 96 -1.45 10.84 4.72
CA PHE A 96 -1.82 10.10 3.52
C PHE A 96 -2.04 11.09 2.39
N VAL A 97 -1.54 10.74 1.20
CA VAL A 97 -1.79 11.49 -0.02
C VAL A 97 -2.11 10.53 -1.15
N GLY A 98 -3.25 10.73 -1.81
CA GLY A 98 -3.58 10.08 -3.07
C GLY A 98 -3.29 11.02 -4.24
N TRP A 99 -2.96 10.45 -5.38
CA TRP A 99 -2.77 11.15 -6.64
C TRP A 99 -3.56 10.45 -7.74
N VAL A 100 -4.23 11.26 -8.57
CA VAL A 100 -4.83 10.84 -9.84
C VAL A 100 -4.16 11.68 -10.92
N GLY A 101 -3.24 11.08 -11.67
CA GLY A 101 -2.34 11.80 -12.55
C GLY A 101 -1.51 12.80 -11.76
N ASN A 102 -1.63 14.08 -12.10
CA ASN A 102 -0.92 15.16 -11.42
C ASN A 102 -1.76 15.84 -10.31
N GLN A 103 -2.99 15.37 -10.07
CA GLN A 103 -3.86 15.97 -9.07
C GLN A 103 -3.71 15.27 -7.72
N LYS A 104 -3.33 16.05 -6.70
CA LYS A 104 -3.30 15.62 -5.31
C LYS A 104 -4.73 15.57 -4.75
N MET A 105 -5.09 14.47 -4.09
CA MET A 105 -6.42 14.25 -3.52
C MET A 105 -6.36 13.86 -2.04
N THR A 106 -7.44 14.14 -1.33
CA THR A 106 -7.66 13.61 0.02
C THR A 106 -7.91 12.11 -0.04
N LYS A 107 -7.84 11.44 1.11
CA LYS A 107 -8.06 10.00 1.23
C LYS A 107 -9.41 9.58 0.65
N ASP A 108 -10.50 10.21 1.06
CA ASP A 108 -11.85 9.76 0.70
C ASP A 108 -12.12 9.98 -0.80
N HIS A 109 -11.68 11.11 -1.37
CA HIS A 109 -11.78 11.34 -2.81
C HIS A 109 -10.93 10.36 -3.62
N PHE A 110 -9.72 10.05 -3.15
CA PHE A 110 -8.87 9.06 -3.81
C PHE A 110 -9.51 7.67 -3.79
N ILE A 111 -10.11 7.25 -2.66
CA ILE A 111 -10.77 5.95 -2.54
C ILE A 111 -11.91 5.81 -3.55
N ASN A 112 -12.70 6.86 -3.76
CA ASN A 112 -13.79 6.84 -4.75
C ASN A 112 -13.25 6.62 -6.17
N HIS A 113 -12.19 7.34 -6.57
CA HIS A 113 -11.58 7.14 -7.90
C HIS A 113 -10.94 5.76 -8.04
N LEU A 114 -10.34 5.25 -6.97
CA LEU A 114 -9.79 3.91 -6.95
C LEU A 114 -10.86 2.84 -7.19
N ASP A 115 -12.03 2.94 -6.54
CA ASP A 115 -13.13 1.99 -6.73
C ASP A 115 -13.61 1.97 -8.19
N ASP A 116 -13.74 3.15 -8.81
CA ASP A 116 -14.16 3.26 -10.21
C ASP A 116 -13.12 2.68 -11.18
N GLU A 117 -11.83 2.98 -11.00
CA GLU A 117 -10.76 2.42 -11.83
C GLU A 117 -10.61 0.89 -11.65
N LEU A 118 -10.74 0.38 -10.41
CA LEU A 118 -10.61 -1.04 -10.12
C LEU A 118 -11.62 -1.88 -10.92
N LYS A 119 -12.86 -1.40 -11.12
CA LYS A 119 -13.88 -2.08 -11.92
C LYS A 119 -13.43 -2.36 -13.36
N HIS A 120 -12.54 -1.55 -13.91
CA HIS A 120 -12.07 -1.67 -15.30
C HIS A 120 -10.81 -2.52 -15.46
N ILE A 121 -10.00 -2.63 -14.41
CA ILE A 121 -8.68 -3.29 -14.46
C ILE A 121 -8.66 -4.68 -13.81
N VAL A 122 -9.71 -5.03 -13.05
CA VAL A 122 -9.90 -6.37 -12.51
C VAL A 122 -9.98 -7.40 -13.64
N GLN A 123 -9.26 -8.50 -13.46
CA GLN A 123 -9.36 -9.68 -14.28
C GLN A 123 -10.49 -10.56 -13.74
N PRO A 124 -11.50 -10.90 -14.56
CA PRO A 124 -12.48 -11.91 -14.18
C PRO A 124 -11.76 -13.26 -14.09
N THR A 125 -11.59 -13.78 -12.88
CA THR A 125 -11.10 -15.14 -12.66
C THR A 125 -12.27 -16.11 -12.73
N ALA A 126 -12.40 -16.78 -13.88
CA ALA A 126 -13.35 -17.84 -14.25
C ALA A 126 -14.77 -17.42 -14.69
N ASN A 127 -15.31 -18.20 -15.63
CA ASN A 127 -16.66 -18.13 -16.20
C ASN A 127 -17.76 -18.37 -15.15
N CYS A 128 -17.88 -17.49 -14.17
CA CYS A 128 -18.98 -17.48 -13.21
C CYS A 128 -19.77 -16.21 -13.45
N VAL A 129 -20.82 -16.36 -14.27
CA VAL A 129 -22.00 -15.50 -14.43
C VAL A 129 -21.85 -14.06 -13.96
N ILE A 130 -21.70 -13.16 -14.94
CA ILE A 130 -21.82 -11.71 -14.77
C ILE A 130 -23.29 -11.40 -14.44
N PHE A 131 -23.64 -11.36 -13.15
CA PHE A 131 -24.87 -10.69 -12.69
C PHE A 131 -24.52 -9.32 -12.10
N PRO A 132 -25.38 -8.29 -12.30
CA PRO A 132 -25.09 -6.93 -11.87
C PRO A 132 -25.33 -6.80 -10.36
N GLY A 133 -24.27 -6.43 -9.62
CA GLY A 133 -24.43 -5.88 -8.27
C GLY A 133 -23.65 -6.50 -7.11
N LEU A 134 -22.62 -7.32 -7.33
CA LEU A 134 -21.88 -7.96 -6.23
C LEU A 134 -20.37 -7.75 -6.30
N PHE A 135 -19.91 -6.66 -5.69
CA PHE A 135 -18.75 -6.71 -4.80
C PHE A 135 -19.32 -6.79 -3.37
N VAL A 136 -19.13 -7.92 -2.69
CA VAL A 136 -19.27 -8.04 -1.22
C VAL A 136 -17.95 -8.56 -0.69
#